data_AF-A0A3M3Y4I2-F1
#
_entry.id   AF-A0A3M3Y4I2-F1
#
_cell.length_a   1.000
_cell.length_b   1.000
_cell.length_c   1.000
_cell.angle_alpha   90.00
_cell.angle_beta   90.00
_cell.angle_gamma   90.00
#
_symmetry.space_group_name_H-M   'P 1'
#
loop_
_entity.id
_entity.type
_entity.pdbx_description
1 polymer ?
#
loop_
_entity_poly.entity_id
_entity_poly.type
_entity_poly.pdbx_seq_one_letter_code
_entity_poly.pdbx_strand_id
1 'polypeptide(L)'
;MFYTGEHKTTDPDAHDSTETFKRQLLQSVRKIDRFCAKEGSTFILVLDEQKAGNEWRERNVEACTLAMFEDASEKCRTMIEPPLQGESYLFQTLQCADWLCGLIGRLTALSVAPDEYPDWQLFDTYFAERLSVVALPCSGLEHQKTADIPAEEAAEAMPDAEGPLVGMQSDVDGPHSPGQ
;
A
#
# COMPACT_ATOMS: atom_id res chain seq x y z
N MET A 1 -8.87 -8.97 -7.74
CA MET A 1 -9.25 -7.77 -6.98
C MET A 1 -8.45 -7.74 -5.69
N PHE A 2 -8.03 -6.58 -5.21
CA PHE A 2 -7.31 -6.44 -3.93
C PHE A 2 -7.96 -5.34 -3.10
N TYR A 3 -8.00 -5.51 -1.78
CA TYR A 3 -8.38 -4.44 -0.85
C TYR A 3 -7.64 -4.57 0.47
N THR A 4 -7.38 -3.43 1.10
CA THR A 4 -6.82 -3.34 2.44
C THR A 4 -7.64 -2.34 3.23
N GLY A 5 -7.78 -2.56 4.52
CA GLY A 5 -8.45 -1.64 5.41
C GLY A 5 -7.93 -1.80 6.82
N GLU A 6 -8.21 -0.83 7.67
CA GLU A 6 -7.90 -0.89 9.10
C GLU A 6 -9.18 -0.69 9.91
N HIS A 7 -9.30 -1.47 10.99
CA HIS A 7 -10.28 -1.18 12.02
C HIS A 7 -9.76 -0.03 12.88
N LYS A 8 -10.47 1.10 12.86
CA LYS A 8 -10.13 2.28 13.65
C LYS A 8 -10.56 2.06 15.10
N THR A 9 -9.61 2.13 16.03
CA THR A 9 -9.88 2.02 17.48
C THR A 9 -9.75 3.34 18.22
N THR A 10 -9.35 4.41 17.52
CA THR A 10 -9.20 5.77 18.07
C THR A 10 -10.53 6.52 18.07
N ASP A 11 -10.70 7.43 19.04
CA ASP A 11 -11.83 8.37 19.09
C ASP A 11 -11.97 9.14 17.75
N PRO A 12 -13.19 9.27 17.19
CA PRO A 12 -13.44 10.01 15.96
C PRO A 12 -12.91 11.45 15.96
N ASP A 13 -12.93 12.14 17.10
CA ASP A 13 -12.51 13.54 17.22
C ASP A 13 -10.97 13.69 17.21
N ALA A 14 -10.24 12.61 17.51
CA ALA A 14 -8.78 12.55 17.47
C ALA A 14 -8.24 11.97 16.15
N HIS A 15 -9.11 11.65 15.19
CA HIS A 15 -8.74 10.91 13.99
C HIS A 15 -8.21 11.81 12.87
N ASP A 16 -6.97 11.58 12.45
CA ASP A 16 -6.41 12.16 11.21
C ASP A 16 -6.70 11.24 10.01
N SER A 17 -7.70 11.62 9.21
CA SER A 17 -8.08 10.91 7.99
C SER A 17 -7.02 11.00 6.89
N THR A 18 -6.21 12.07 6.88
CA THR A 18 -5.14 12.29 5.90
C THR A 18 -4.01 11.31 6.11
N GLU A 19 -3.49 11.25 7.34
CA GLU A 19 -2.42 10.31 7.67
C GLU A 19 -2.88 8.86 7.58
N THR A 20 -4.13 8.60 7.91
CA THR A 20 -4.73 7.27 7.74
C THR A 20 -4.79 6.86 6.27
N PHE A 21 -5.27 7.75 5.39
CA PHE A 21 -5.30 7.48 3.96
C PHE A 21 -3.90 7.25 3.40
N LYS A 22 -2.94 8.12 3.73
CA LYS A 22 -1.54 8.00 3.31
C LYS A 22 -0.93 6.66 3.75
N ARG A 23 -1.15 6.25 5.00
CA ARG A 23 -0.69 4.94 5.51
C ARG A 23 -1.28 3.80 4.69
N GLN A 24 -2.59 3.80 4.47
CA GLN A 24 -3.25 2.74 3.70
C GLN A 24 -2.86 2.73 2.22
N LEU A 25 -2.62 3.90 1.63
CA LEU A 25 -2.08 4.04 0.29
C LEU A 25 -0.71 3.37 0.17
N LEU A 26 0.22 3.69 1.07
CA LEU A 26 1.57 3.11 1.07
C LEU A 26 1.54 1.59 1.32
N GLN A 27 0.71 1.13 2.25
CA GLN A 27 0.52 -0.31 2.47
C GLN A 27 -0.01 -1.02 1.23
N SER A 28 -0.97 -0.41 0.53
CA SER A 28 -1.50 -0.93 -0.74
C SER A 28 -0.43 -1.01 -1.82
N VAL A 29 0.33 0.08 -2.01
CA VAL A 29 1.41 0.17 -2.99
C VAL A 29 2.46 -0.91 -2.73
N ARG A 30 2.90 -1.08 -1.48
CA ARG A 30 3.89 -2.13 -1.11
C ARG A 30 3.35 -3.55 -1.34
N LYS A 31 2.07 -3.81 -1.07
CA LYS A 31 1.45 -5.12 -1.33
C LYS A 31 1.37 -5.41 -2.83
N ILE A 32 0.97 -4.44 -3.63
CA ILE A 32 0.91 -4.54 -5.08
C ILE A 32 2.33 -4.72 -5.64
N ASP A 33 3.31 -3.97 -5.13
CA ASP A 33 4.70 -4.08 -5.59
C ASP A 33 5.27 -5.48 -5.36
N ARG A 34 5.10 -6.04 -4.16
CA ARG A 34 5.52 -7.42 -3.85
C ARG A 34 4.85 -8.44 -4.76
N PHE A 35 3.56 -8.26 -5.05
CA PHE A 35 2.84 -9.12 -5.99
C PHE A 35 3.44 -9.00 -7.40
N CYS A 36 3.60 -7.79 -7.92
CA CYS A 36 4.15 -7.53 -9.23
C CYS A 36 5.60 -8.04 -9.37
N ALA A 37 6.43 -7.86 -8.36
CA ALA A 37 7.81 -8.36 -8.33
C ALA A 37 7.86 -9.89 -8.41
N LYS A 38 6.96 -10.57 -7.70
CA LYS A 38 6.84 -12.04 -7.76
C LYS A 38 6.37 -12.53 -9.13
N GLU A 39 5.44 -11.82 -9.75
CA GLU A 39 4.88 -12.17 -11.06
C GLU A 39 5.71 -11.65 -12.24
N GLY A 40 6.82 -10.94 -12.00
CA GLY A 40 7.65 -10.34 -13.05
C GLY A 40 6.92 -9.27 -13.87
N SER A 41 6.04 -8.51 -13.22
CA SER A 41 5.18 -7.48 -13.84
C SER A 41 5.39 -6.10 -13.22
N THR A 42 4.78 -5.09 -13.82
CA THR A 42 4.81 -3.69 -13.39
C THR A 42 3.40 -3.11 -13.34
N PHE A 43 3.19 -2.03 -12.59
CA PHE A 43 1.86 -1.41 -12.45
C PHE A 43 1.90 0.12 -12.51
N ILE A 44 0.73 0.69 -12.82
CA ILE A 44 0.40 2.11 -12.71
C ILE A 44 -0.70 2.24 -11.67
N LEU A 45 -0.59 3.22 -10.78
CA LEU A 45 -1.64 3.54 -9.82
C LEU A 45 -2.43 4.75 -10.31
N VAL A 46 -3.74 4.58 -10.46
CA VAL A 46 -4.69 5.66 -10.75
C VAL A 46 -5.62 5.83 -9.56
N LEU A 47 -5.65 7.02 -8.99
CA LEU A 47 -6.52 7.41 -7.87
C LEU A 47 -7.69 8.23 -8.40
N ASP A 48 -8.88 8.08 -7.81
CA ASP A 48 -9.97 9.01 -8.10
C ASP A 48 -9.69 10.39 -7.50
N GLU A 49 -10.21 11.43 -8.15
CA GLU A 49 -10.12 12.81 -7.70
C GLU A 49 -10.74 12.94 -6.29
N GLN A 50 -9.90 13.30 -5.33
CA GLN A 50 -10.35 13.60 -3.98
C GLN A 50 -10.67 15.09 -3.87
N LYS A 51 -11.89 15.44 -3.45
CA LYS A 51 -12.30 16.84 -3.16
C LYS A 51 -11.72 17.33 -1.83
N ALA A 52 -10.42 17.14 -1.62
CA ALA A 52 -9.68 17.50 -0.42
C ALA A 52 -8.61 18.59 -0.68
N GLY A 53 -8.66 19.23 -1.86
CA GLY A 53 -7.71 20.27 -2.27
C GLY A 53 -6.39 19.74 -2.83
N ASN A 54 -5.55 20.66 -3.33
CA ASN A 54 -4.29 20.32 -4.00
C ASN A 54 -3.25 19.70 -3.05
N GLU A 55 -3.23 20.11 -1.78
CA GLU A 55 -2.29 19.57 -0.79
C GLU A 55 -2.43 18.05 -0.62
N TRP A 56 -3.67 17.53 -0.72
CA TRP A 56 -3.92 16.10 -0.63
C TRP A 56 -3.28 15.33 -1.79
N ARG A 57 -3.43 15.86 -3.01
CA ARG A 57 -2.80 15.30 -4.21
C ARG A 57 -1.28 15.29 -4.06
N GLU A 58 -0.71 16.45 -3.73
CA GLU A 58 0.74 16.63 -3.62
C GLU A 58 1.34 15.66 -2.60
N ARG A 59 0.72 15.51 -1.43
CA ARG A 59 1.16 14.56 -0.40
C ARG A 59 1.13 13.11 -0.85
N ASN A 60 0.11 12.69 -1.58
CA ASN A 60 0.03 11.31 -2.09
C ASN A 60 1.09 11.05 -3.17
N VAL A 61 1.29 12.01 -4.07
CA VAL A 61 2.34 11.94 -5.10
C VAL A 61 3.72 11.88 -4.43
N GLU A 62 3.97 12.76 -3.45
CA GLU A 62 5.22 12.78 -2.69
C GLU A 62 5.47 11.45 -1.96
N ALA A 63 4.50 10.97 -1.19
CA ALA A 63 4.63 9.73 -0.42
C ALA A 63 4.93 8.52 -1.32
N CYS A 64 4.21 8.39 -2.44
CA CYS A 64 4.46 7.31 -3.38
C CYS A 64 5.79 7.48 -4.14
N THR A 65 6.20 8.72 -4.45
CA THR A 65 7.52 8.99 -5.03
C THR A 65 8.62 8.54 -4.08
N LEU A 66 8.53 8.89 -2.79
CA LEU A 66 9.49 8.44 -1.78
C LEU A 66 9.54 6.91 -1.72
N ALA A 67 8.39 6.23 -1.71
CA ALA A 67 8.33 4.77 -1.73
C ALA A 67 9.02 4.14 -2.96
N MET A 68 9.05 4.81 -4.11
CA MET A 68 9.79 4.35 -5.29
C MET A 68 11.31 4.46 -5.14
N PHE A 69 11.81 5.25 -4.19
CA PHE A 69 13.23 5.54 -3.99
C PHE A 69 13.75 5.22 -2.58
N GLU A 70 12.93 4.58 -1.74
CA GLU A 70 13.31 4.04 -0.43
C GLU A 70 14.47 3.03 -0.51
N ASP A 71 14.96 2.62 0.67
CA ASP A 71 15.98 1.59 0.81
C ASP A 71 15.62 0.28 0.10
N ALA A 72 16.64 -0.47 -0.32
CA ALA A 72 16.47 -1.60 -1.23
C ALA A 72 15.52 -2.70 -0.74
N SER A 73 15.28 -2.81 0.57
CA SER A 73 14.36 -3.76 1.20
C SER A 73 12.89 -3.35 1.14
N GLU A 74 12.59 -2.04 1.07
CA GLU A 74 11.21 -1.50 1.08
C GLU A 74 10.82 -0.78 -0.22
N LYS A 75 11.80 -0.55 -1.11
CA LYS A 75 11.64 0.15 -2.38
C LYS A 75 10.59 -0.50 -3.30
N CYS A 76 9.61 0.27 -3.71
CA CYS A 76 8.60 -0.13 -4.69
C CYS A 76 9.13 -0.03 -6.12
N ARG A 77 9.81 -1.08 -6.60
CA ARG A 77 10.53 -1.10 -7.88
C ARG A 77 9.65 -1.34 -9.11
N THR A 78 8.44 -1.85 -8.91
CA THR A 78 7.54 -2.27 -10.00
C THR A 78 6.47 -1.22 -10.31
N MET A 79 6.39 -0.15 -9.50
CA MET A 79 5.59 1.03 -9.81
C MET A 79 6.31 1.86 -10.88
N ILE A 80 5.63 2.13 -11.99
CA ILE A 80 6.26 2.79 -13.15
C ILE A 80 6.47 4.29 -12.91
N GLU A 81 5.50 4.93 -12.25
CA GLU A 81 5.51 6.36 -11.94
C GLU A 81 4.66 6.65 -10.69
N PRO A 82 4.83 7.82 -10.05
CA PRO A 82 3.93 8.24 -8.97
C PRO A 82 2.46 8.26 -9.42
N PRO A 83 1.50 8.15 -8.48
CA PRO A 83 0.10 7.97 -8.81
C PRO A 83 -0.48 9.09 -9.68
N LEU A 84 -1.24 8.69 -10.68
CA LEU A 84 -2.05 9.60 -11.48
C LEU A 84 -3.39 9.79 -10.79
N GLN A 85 -4.02 10.96 -10.97
CA GLN A 85 -5.42 11.13 -10.62
C GLN A 85 -6.27 11.20 -11.88
N GLY A 86 -7.40 10.53 -11.86
CA GLY A 86 -8.44 10.67 -12.87
C GLY A 86 -9.75 11.08 -12.23
N GLU A 87 -10.62 11.69 -13.02
CA GLU A 87 -11.92 12.13 -12.56
C GLU A 87 -12.97 11.05 -12.83
N SER A 88 -13.52 10.44 -11.77
CA SER A 88 -14.50 9.35 -11.89
C SER A 88 -15.67 9.68 -12.80
N TYR A 89 -16.15 10.93 -12.88
CA TYR A 89 -17.24 11.30 -13.79
C TYR A 89 -16.92 11.10 -15.29
N LEU A 90 -15.64 11.03 -15.67
CA LEU A 90 -15.18 10.80 -17.04
C LEU A 90 -14.85 9.32 -17.32
N PHE A 91 -14.48 8.55 -16.29
CA PHE A 91 -13.93 7.21 -16.46
C PHE A 91 -14.78 6.16 -15.74
N GLN A 92 -15.54 5.37 -16.52
CA GLN A 92 -16.38 4.28 -16.00
C GLN A 92 -15.61 3.25 -15.16
N THR A 93 -14.32 3.02 -15.47
CA THR A 93 -13.46 2.12 -14.68
C THR A 93 -13.23 2.66 -13.27
N LEU A 94 -13.05 3.98 -13.10
CA LEU A 94 -12.93 4.60 -11.79
C LEU A 94 -14.27 4.56 -11.04
N GLN A 95 -15.38 4.85 -11.72
CA GLN A 95 -16.72 4.69 -11.12
C GLN A 95 -16.95 3.26 -10.62
N CYS A 96 -16.57 2.26 -11.41
CA CYS A 96 -16.66 0.85 -11.01
C CYS A 96 -15.83 0.58 -9.75
N ALA A 97 -14.61 1.12 -9.66
CA ALA A 97 -13.78 1.02 -8.47
C ALA A 97 -14.48 1.64 -7.24
N ASP A 98 -15.15 2.79 -7.38
CA ASP A 98 -15.91 3.41 -6.29
C ASP A 98 -17.06 2.53 -5.80
N TRP A 99 -17.80 1.89 -6.72
CA TRP A 99 -18.85 0.93 -6.37
C TRP A 99 -18.30 -0.26 -5.60
N LEU A 100 -17.14 -0.78 -6.01
CA LEU A 100 -16.46 -1.88 -5.33
C LEU A 100 -15.97 -1.45 -3.95
N CYS A 101 -15.36 -0.27 -3.82
CA CYS A 101 -14.97 0.31 -2.54
C CYS A 101 -16.17 0.47 -1.59
N GLY A 102 -17.30 0.97 -2.09
CA GLY A 102 -18.53 1.10 -1.31
C GLY A 102 -19.10 -0.25 -0.86
N LEU A 103 -19.07 -1.27 -1.70
CA LEU A 103 -19.50 -2.63 -1.34
C LEU A 103 -18.56 -3.26 -0.30
N ILE A 104 -17.25 -3.21 -0.54
CA ILE A 104 -16.23 -3.75 0.37
C ILE A 104 -16.32 -3.05 1.72
N GLY A 105 -16.46 -1.72 1.74
CA GLY A 105 -16.61 -0.94 2.96
C GLY A 105 -17.81 -1.39 3.81
N ARG A 106 -18.97 -1.62 3.20
CA ARG A 106 -20.17 -2.10 3.93
C ARG A 106 -20.01 -3.51 4.46
N LEU A 107 -19.48 -4.44 3.65
CA LEU A 107 -19.20 -5.81 4.08
C LEU A 107 -18.21 -5.82 5.26
N THR A 108 -17.17 -5.00 5.15
CA THR A 108 -16.12 -4.87 6.15
C THR A 108 -16.66 -4.29 7.45
N ALA A 109 -17.44 -3.22 7.39
CA ALA A 109 -18.07 -2.62 8.56
C ALA A 109 -19.06 -3.58 9.24
N LEU A 110 -19.90 -4.29 8.48
CA LEU A 110 -20.79 -5.33 9.02
C LEU A 110 -19.98 -6.43 9.74
N SER A 111 -18.83 -6.84 9.18
CA SER A 111 -18.00 -7.88 9.78
C SER A 111 -17.37 -7.49 11.13
N VAL A 112 -17.18 -6.19 11.37
CA VAL A 112 -16.53 -5.66 12.58
C VAL A 112 -17.56 -5.19 13.61
N ALA A 113 -18.65 -4.58 13.16
CA ALA A 113 -19.71 -4.02 14.00
C ALA A 113 -21.10 -4.46 13.51
N PRO A 114 -21.44 -5.76 13.61
CA PRO A 114 -22.70 -6.29 13.08
C PRO A 114 -23.94 -5.68 13.76
N ASP A 115 -23.83 -5.33 15.04
CA ASP A 115 -24.93 -4.74 15.81
C ASP A 115 -25.23 -3.28 15.39
N GLU A 116 -24.24 -2.56 14.85
CA GLU A 116 -24.40 -1.19 14.36
C GLU A 116 -24.96 -1.13 12.93
N TYR A 117 -24.72 -2.19 12.14
CA TYR A 117 -25.08 -2.27 10.73
C TYR A 117 -25.97 -3.45 10.34
N PRO A 118 -27.03 -3.80 11.10
CA PRO A 118 -27.83 -5.00 10.84
C PRO A 118 -28.50 -4.97 9.45
N ASP A 119 -28.88 -3.78 8.97
CA ASP A 119 -29.50 -3.61 7.64
C ASP A 119 -28.54 -3.94 6.49
N TRP A 120 -27.23 -4.04 6.75
CA TRP A 120 -26.23 -4.36 5.73
C TRP A 120 -26.07 -5.87 5.49
N GLN A 121 -26.79 -6.72 6.23
CA GLN A 121 -26.79 -8.18 6.03
C GLN A 121 -27.16 -8.59 4.60
N LEU A 122 -27.95 -7.77 3.88
CA LEU A 122 -28.27 -8.01 2.48
C LEU A 122 -27.01 -8.03 1.60
N PHE A 123 -26.01 -7.19 1.92
CA PHE A 123 -24.79 -7.13 1.12
C PHE A 123 -23.98 -8.41 1.29
N ASP A 124 -23.89 -8.91 2.52
CA ASP A 124 -23.26 -10.19 2.82
C ASP A 124 -23.94 -11.33 2.05
N THR A 125 -25.26 -11.42 2.18
CA THR A 125 -26.09 -12.46 1.55
C THR A 125 -25.89 -12.56 0.04
N TYR A 126 -25.78 -11.41 -0.66
CA TYR A 126 -25.74 -11.40 -2.12
C TYR A 126 -24.34 -11.30 -2.72
N PHE A 127 -23.35 -10.79 -1.98
CA PHE A 127 -22.06 -10.40 -2.57
C PHE A 127 -20.81 -10.95 -1.88
N ALA A 128 -20.87 -11.37 -0.61
CA ALA A 128 -19.65 -11.79 0.10
C ALA A 128 -18.95 -12.98 -0.57
N GLU A 129 -19.71 -14.02 -0.95
CA GLU A 129 -19.16 -15.19 -1.64
C GLU A 129 -18.51 -14.79 -2.98
N ARG A 130 -19.20 -13.98 -3.79
CA ARG A 130 -18.68 -13.53 -5.09
C ARG A 130 -17.40 -12.72 -4.94
N LEU A 131 -17.34 -11.87 -3.92
CA LEU A 131 -16.17 -11.08 -3.60
C LEU A 131 -14.98 -11.98 -3.21
N SER A 132 -15.24 -12.97 -2.36
CA SER A 132 -14.20 -13.90 -1.87
C SER A 132 -13.51 -14.69 -2.99
N VAL A 133 -14.26 -15.06 -4.03
CA VAL A 133 -13.73 -15.82 -5.18
C VAL A 133 -12.76 -14.99 -6.04
N VAL A 134 -12.91 -13.66 -6.07
CA VAL A 134 -12.11 -12.77 -6.93
C VAL A 134 -11.07 -11.95 -6.17
N ALA A 135 -11.08 -12.00 -4.85
CA ALA A 135 -10.13 -11.31 -3.99
C ALA A 135 -8.77 -12.03 -3.99
N LEU A 136 -7.68 -11.25 -4.02
CA LEU A 136 -6.33 -11.78 -3.85
C LEU A 136 -6.14 -12.23 -2.39
N PRO A 137 -5.32 -13.27 -2.12
CA PRO A 137 -5.08 -13.76 -0.76
C PRO A 137 -4.55 -12.72 0.23
N CYS A 138 -3.94 -11.63 -0.25
CA CYS A 138 -3.45 -10.52 0.56
C CYS A 138 -4.53 -9.50 0.96
N SER A 139 -5.78 -9.71 0.56
CA SER A 139 -6.88 -8.80 0.87
C SER A 139 -7.44 -9.03 2.28
N GLY A 140 -7.80 -7.96 2.97
CA GLY A 140 -8.39 -8.09 4.31
C GLY A 140 -8.28 -6.84 5.17
N LEU A 141 -8.81 -6.94 6.39
CA LEU A 141 -8.64 -5.96 7.44
C LEU A 141 -7.37 -6.22 8.23
N GLU A 142 -6.60 -5.15 8.44
CA GLU A 142 -5.50 -5.12 9.39
C GLU A 142 -6.01 -4.59 10.73
N HIS A 143 -5.56 -5.20 11.82
CA HIS A 143 -5.65 -4.58 13.14
C HIS A 143 -4.61 -3.47 13.18
N GLN A 144 -5.01 -2.27 13.59
CA GLN A 144 -4.07 -1.19 13.83
C GLN A 144 -3.01 -1.73 14.80
N LYS A 145 -1.75 -1.86 14.35
CA LYS A 145 -0.65 -2.13 15.27
C LYS A 145 -0.68 -0.97 16.26
N THR A 146 -1.02 -1.27 17.52
CA THR A 146 -0.82 -0.33 18.62
C THR A 146 0.63 0.13 18.48
N ALA A 147 0.83 1.41 18.22
CA ALA A 147 2.14 1.98 18.01
C ALA A 147 2.89 1.88 19.34
N ASP A 148 3.62 0.78 19.54
CA ASP A 148 4.65 0.59 20.58
C ASP A 148 5.46 -0.66 20.24
N ILE A 149 6.18 -0.61 19.11
CA ILE A 149 7.46 -1.32 19.02
C ILE A 149 8.46 -0.31 18.45
N PRO A 150 9.40 0.21 19.26
CA PRO A 150 10.47 1.06 18.79
C PRO A 150 11.23 0.37 17.65
N ALA A 151 11.61 1.14 16.62
CA ALA A 151 12.35 0.63 15.47
C ALA A 151 13.68 -0.07 15.84
N GLU A 152 14.18 0.16 17.07
CA GLU A 152 15.35 -0.50 17.65
C GLU A 152 15.15 -2.01 17.90
N GLU A 153 13.94 -2.47 18.23
CA GLU A 153 13.70 -3.91 18.52
C GLU A 153 13.40 -4.74 17.27
N ALA A 154 13.07 -4.10 16.14
CA ALA A 154 12.84 -4.80 14.87
C ALA A 154 14.14 -5.17 14.14
N ALA A 155 15.27 -4.58 14.53
CA ALA A 155 16.58 -4.79 13.90
C ALA A 155 17.36 -5.99 14.47
N GLU A 156 17.04 -6.48 15.66
CA GLU A 156 17.87 -7.51 16.34
C GLU A 156 17.53 -8.98 16.02
N ALA A 157 16.57 -9.26 15.12
CA ALA A 157 16.14 -10.63 14.83
C ALA A 157 16.35 -11.07 13.37
N MET A 158 17.31 -10.49 12.65
CA MET A 158 17.76 -11.04 11.37
C MET A 158 19.28 -11.14 11.37
N PRO A 159 19.87 -12.34 11.40
CA PRO A 159 21.31 -12.46 11.15
C PRO A 159 21.58 -11.97 9.72
N ASP A 160 22.60 -11.13 9.58
CA ASP A 160 23.12 -10.72 8.27
C ASP A 160 23.32 -11.96 7.39
N ALA A 161 22.84 -11.89 6.15
CA ALA A 161 23.08 -12.94 5.18
C ALA A 161 24.60 -13.02 4.91
N GLU A 162 25.22 -14.16 5.19
CA GLU A 162 26.60 -14.42 4.80
C GLU A 162 26.69 -14.44 3.26
N GLY A 163 27.31 -13.42 2.70
CA GLY A 163 27.63 -13.33 1.28
C GLY A 163 28.09 -11.94 0.88
N PRO A 164 29.06 -11.80 -0.04
CA PRO A 164 29.49 -10.49 -0.48
C PRO A 164 28.35 -9.77 -1.20
N LEU A 165 28.10 -8.52 -0.81
CA LEU A 165 27.15 -7.62 -1.47
C LEU A 165 27.55 -7.46 -2.94
N VAL A 166 26.63 -7.80 -3.84
CA VAL A 166 26.83 -7.68 -5.28
C VAL A 166 26.94 -6.20 -5.64
N GLY A 167 28.17 -5.73 -5.89
CA GLY A 167 28.42 -4.35 -6.35
C GLY A 167 29.73 -3.70 -5.90
N MET A 168 30.48 -4.27 -4.96
CA MET A 168 31.83 -3.77 -4.66
C MET A 168 32.82 -4.19 -5.76
N GLN A 169 32.87 -3.41 -6.85
CA GLN A 169 34.11 -3.30 -7.62
C GLN A 169 35.12 -2.54 -6.75
N SER A 170 36.20 -3.22 -6.40
CA SER A 170 37.36 -2.63 -5.74
C SER A 170 38.15 -1.81 -6.75
N ASP A 171 37.81 -0.54 -6.91
CA ASP A 171 38.75 0.45 -7.44
C ASP A 171 39.68 0.87 -6.30
N VAL A 172 40.86 0.26 -6.26
CA VAL A 172 42.05 0.90 -5.68
C VAL A 172 43.19 0.76 -6.66
N ASP A 173 43.48 1.91 -7.25
CA ASP A 173 44.55 2.24 -8.16
C ASP A 173 45.93 2.22 -7.46
N GLY A 174 46.99 1.97 -8.24
CA GLY A 174 48.38 2.41 -7.93
C GLY A 174 49.49 1.34 -8.06
N PRO A 175 50.76 1.76 -8.26
CA PRO A 175 51.25 2.78 -9.18
C PRO A 175 52.33 2.23 -10.14
N HIS A 176 52.65 3.04 -11.16
CA HIS A 176 53.82 2.92 -12.04
C HIS A 176 55.11 2.48 -11.34
N SER A 177 55.91 1.66 -12.03
CA SER A 177 57.37 1.59 -11.85
C SER A 177 58.09 1.48 -13.21
N PRO A 178 59.24 2.16 -13.40
CA PRO A 178 59.96 2.24 -14.68
C PRO A 178 61.16 1.29 -14.79
N GLY A 179 61.60 1.00 -16.03
CA GLY A 179 62.79 0.21 -16.40
C GLY A 179 62.43 -1.24 -16.73
N GLN A 180 62.87 -1.85 -17.83
CA GLN A 180 64.02 -1.65 -18.71
C GLN A 180 63.66 -1.93 -20.17
#